data_AF-A0A803P9T9-F1
#
_entry.id   AF-A0A803P9T9-F1
#
_cell.length_a   1.000
_cell.length_b   1.000
_cell.length_c   1.000
_cell.angle_alpha   90.00
_cell.angle_beta   90.00
_cell.angle_gamma   90.00
#
_symmetry.space_group_name_H-M   'P 1'
#
loop_
_entity.id
_entity.type
_entity.pdbx_description
1 polymer ?
#
loop_
_entity_poly.entity_id
_entity_poly.type
_entity_poly.pdbx_seq_one_letter_code
_entity_poly.pdbx_strand_id
1 'polypeptide(L)'
;MDMEGTPTSHGFYMPGEFESHSQTWLGWPERPDNWRNNAIPAQRVFVKVASAISKFEPVTVCASASQWSNARNQLPEHIRVVEMSMNDSWFRDTGPTFVVRKNSSSTSALDGKVAGIDWNFNSWGGIEHGCYQDWGHDLHVARKILEIEKLPRFPQSVILEGGSIHVDGEGTCLTTEECLLNKNRNPHLTKAQIDDVLKAYLGIKKVIWLPRGLYGDDDTNGHIDNLCCFVKPGVVMLSWTDDETDPQYDRSVEAFSVLSNTTDALGRSIQIIKLHIPGPLYMTDEEANGVLMVEFNKL
;
A
#
# COMPACT_ATOMS: atom_id res chain seq x y z
N MET A 1 18.74 11.56 -0.22
CA MET A 1 19.42 12.04 1.01
C MET A 1 18.64 11.48 2.18
N ASP A 2 19.31 10.77 3.09
CA ASP A 2 18.64 10.22 4.26
C ASP A 2 18.48 11.30 5.32
N MET A 3 17.28 11.39 5.88
CA MET A 3 16.91 12.34 6.92
C MET A 3 17.07 11.69 8.29
N GLU A 4 17.64 12.42 9.24
CA GLU A 4 17.65 12.02 10.65
C GLU A 4 16.35 12.45 11.35
N GLY A 5 15.87 11.66 12.31
CA GLY A 5 14.61 11.91 13.02
C GLY A 5 13.38 11.43 12.25
N THR A 6 12.20 11.98 12.58
CA THR A 6 10.92 11.51 12.02
C THR A 6 10.29 12.56 11.10
N PRO A 7 9.45 12.16 10.13
CA PRO A 7 8.68 13.11 9.31
C PRO A 7 8.01 14.20 10.16
N THR A 8 7.32 13.84 11.25
CA THR A 8 6.62 14.78 12.12
C THR A 8 7.57 15.78 12.79
N SER A 9 8.76 15.38 13.24
CA SER A 9 9.74 16.33 13.83
C SER A 9 10.24 17.36 12.82
N HIS A 10 10.13 17.04 11.53
CA HIS A 10 10.45 17.90 10.40
C HIS A 10 9.23 18.60 9.80
N GLY A 11 8.05 18.51 10.44
CA GLY A 11 6.81 19.16 10.00
C GLY A 11 6.15 18.53 8.77
N PHE A 12 6.54 17.30 8.40
CA PHE A 12 5.90 16.52 7.35
C PHE A 12 4.67 15.75 7.88
N TYR A 13 3.72 15.49 6.99
CA TYR A 13 2.58 14.61 7.22
C TYR A 13 2.24 13.84 5.94
N MET A 14 1.61 12.67 6.07
CA MET A 14 1.07 11.92 4.93
C MET A 14 -0.26 12.58 4.49
N PRO A 15 -0.36 13.11 3.26
CA PRO A 15 -1.61 13.66 2.75
C PRO A 15 -2.64 12.54 2.53
N GLY A 16 -3.93 12.90 2.53
CA GLY A 16 -4.98 11.98 2.10
C GLY A 16 -4.84 11.63 0.62
N GLU A 17 -5.19 10.41 0.22
CA GLU A 17 -5.06 9.94 -1.18
C GLU A 17 -5.99 10.69 -2.17
N PHE A 18 -6.96 11.44 -1.66
CA PHE A 18 -7.80 12.34 -2.45
C PHE A 18 -7.21 13.75 -2.64
N GLU A 19 -6.07 14.05 -2.00
CA GLU A 19 -5.34 15.30 -2.25
C GLU A 19 -4.64 15.27 -3.62
N SER A 20 -4.16 16.42 -4.10
CA SER A 20 -3.58 16.50 -5.45
C SER A 20 -2.27 15.72 -5.56
N HIS A 21 -2.19 14.83 -6.56
CA HIS A 21 -1.00 14.08 -6.88
C HIS A 21 -0.19 14.73 -8.01
N SER A 22 1.11 14.47 -8.01
CA SER A 22 1.99 14.83 -9.13
C SER A 22 2.14 13.70 -10.16
N GLN A 23 2.09 12.43 -9.71
CA GLN A 23 2.20 11.24 -10.55
C GLN A 23 1.88 9.95 -9.76
N THR A 24 1.58 8.88 -10.48
CA THR A 24 1.43 7.50 -9.96
C THR A 24 2.62 6.62 -10.37
N TRP A 25 3.02 5.72 -9.47
CA TRP A 25 4.04 4.69 -9.70
C TRP A 25 3.43 3.28 -9.70
N LEU A 26 3.87 2.43 -10.63
CA LEU A 26 3.43 1.04 -10.75
C LEU A 26 4.63 0.11 -11.01
N GLY A 27 4.61 -1.08 -10.42
CA GLY A 27 5.50 -2.19 -10.81
C GLY A 27 4.92 -2.97 -11.99
N TRP A 28 5.77 -3.51 -12.86
CA TRP A 28 5.37 -4.37 -13.98
C TRP A 28 5.34 -5.85 -13.57
N PRO A 29 4.21 -6.57 -13.72
CA PRO A 29 4.11 -7.96 -13.30
C PRO A 29 4.86 -8.90 -14.23
N GLU A 30 5.64 -9.83 -13.67
CA GLU A 30 6.41 -10.79 -14.47
C GLU A 30 6.61 -12.17 -13.85
N ARG A 31 6.64 -12.30 -12.51
CA ARG A 31 7.00 -13.56 -11.86
C ARG A 31 5.97 -14.66 -12.18
N PRO A 32 6.38 -15.82 -12.73
CA PRO A 32 5.44 -16.78 -13.28
C PRO A 32 4.80 -17.68 -12.20
N ASP A 33 5.31 -17.64 -10.98
CA ASP A 33 4.85 -18.38 -9.81
C ASP A 33 3.77 -17.65 -9.00
N ASN A 34 3.47 -16.41 -9.37
CA ASN A 34 2.27 -15.69 -8.96
C ASN A 34 1.36 -15.45 -10.17
N TRP A 35 1.93 -14.96 -11.26
CA TRP A 35 1.16 -14.51 -12.42
C TRP A 35 1.08 -15.59 -13.50
N ARG A 36 -0.12 -16.17 -13.66
CA ARG A 36 -0.38 -17.23 -14.64
C ARG A 36 0.06 -16.88 -16.07
N ASN A 37 0.42 -17.90 -16.84
CA ASN A 37 0.79 -17.81 -18.25
C ASN A 37 1.92 -16.79 -18.48
N ASN A 38 2.97 -16.85 -17.65
CA ASN A 38 4.12 -15.94 -17.67
C ASN A 38 3.71 -14.46 -17.58
N ALA A 39 2.77 -14.16 -16.69
CA ALA A 39 2.21 -12.83 -16.46
C ALA A 39 1.51 -12.14 -17.65
N ILE A 40 1.40 -12.76 -18.83
CA ILE A 40 0.80 -12.11 -20.01
C ILE A 40 -0.61 -11.55 -19.74
N PRO A 41 -1.53 -12.27 -19.08
CA PRO A 41 -2.84 -11.71 -18.73
C PRO A 41 -2.74 -10.50 -17.80
N ALA A 42 -1.88 -10.57 -16.77
CA ALA A 42 -1.67 -9.51 -15.81
C ALA A 42 -1.08 -8.25 -16.47
N GLN A 43 -0.07 -8.41 -17.30
CA GLN A 43 0.55 -7.32 -18.07
C GLN A 43 -0.48 -6.56 -18.91
N ARG A 44 -1.39 -7.27 -19.58
CA ARG A 44 -2.49 -6.62 -20.33
C ARG A 44 -3.42 -5.81 -19.44
N VAL A 45 -3.69 -6.27 -18.22
CA VAL A 45 -4.50 -5.53 -17.24
C VAL A 45 -3.73 -4.32 -16.72
N PHE A 46 -2.46 -4.47 -16.37
CA PHE A 46 -1.60 -3.36 -15.91
C PHE A 46 -1.46 -2.26 -16.97
N VAL A 47 -1.38 -2.61 -18.26
CA VAL A 47 -1.42 -1.62 -19.36
C VAL A 47 -2.74 -0.85 -19.34
N LYS A 48 -3.88 -1.52 -19.15
CA LYS A 48 -5.19 -0.86 -19.06
C LYS A 48 -5.28 0.07 -17.85
N VAL A 49 -4.82 -0.38 -16.69
CA VAL A 49 -4.78 0.42 -15.45
C VAL A 49 -3.90 1.65 -15.63
N ALA A 50 -2.65 1.47 -16.04
CA ALA A 50 -1.71 2.56 -16.29
C ALA A 50 -2.26 3.55 -17.32
N SER A 51 -2.85 3.05 -18.41
CA SER A 51 -3.47 3.91 -19.43
C SER A 51 -4.68 4.68 -18.90
N ALA A 52 -5.48 4.09 -18.02
CA ALA A 52 -6.63 4.75 -17.41
C ALA A 52 -6.18 5.88 -16.47
N ILE A 53 -5.21 5.62 -15.59
CA ILE A 53 -4.64 6.62 -14.68
C ILE A 53 -3.97 7.75 -15.47
N SER A 54 -3.28 7.43 -16.57
CA SER A 54 -2.56 8.40 -17.41
C SER A 54 -3.44 9.50 -18.04
N LYS A 55 -4.77 9.36 -17.98
CA LYS A 55 -5.72 10.38 -18.41
C LYS A 55 -5.88 11.52 -17.39
N PHE A 56 -5.49 11.29 -16.14
CA PHE A 56 -5.68 12.20 -15.02
C PHE A 56 -4.35 12.77 -14.50
N GLU A 57 -3.30 11.95 -14.51
CA GLU A 57 -1.98 12.34 -14.02
C GLU A 57 -0.85 11.56 -14.72
N PRO A 58 0.41 12.04 -14.69
CA PRO A 58 1.55 11.28 -15.17
C PRO A 58 1.68 9.92 -14.49
N VAL A 59 2.08 8.90 -15.26
CA VAL A 59 2.32 7.54 -14.75
C VAL A 59 3.75 7.13 -15.04
N THR A 60 4.39 6.52 -14.05
CA THR A 60 5.68 5.84 -14.18
C THR A 60 5.52 4.35 -13.90
N VAL A 61 5.90 3.53 -14.87
CA VAL A 61 5.95 2.07 -14.73
C VAL A 61 7.39 1.61 -14.60
N CYS A 62 7.69 0.89 -13.53
CA CYS A 62 8.97 0.25 -13.29
C CYS A 62 8.95 -1.19 -13.80
N ALA A 63 9.90 -1.56 -14.65
CA ALA A 63 10.03 -2.91 -15.20
C ALA A 63 11.46 -3.42 -15.04
N SER A 64 11.63 -4.73 -14.87
CA SER A 64 12.95 -5.36 -14.87
C SER A 64 13.67 -5.17 -16.21
N ALA A 65 15.00 -5.38 -16.22
CA ALA A 65 15.80 -5.32 -17.44
C ALA A 65 15.26 -6.26 -18.55
N SER A 66 14.78 -7.45 -18.18
CA SER A 66 14.21 -8.44 -19.11
C SER A 66 12.85 -8.00 -19.68
N GLN A 67 12.05 -7.26 -18.91
CA GLN A 67 10.72 -6.82 -19.32
C GLN A 67 10.66 -5.39 -19.83
N TRP A 68 11.71 -4.57 -19.67
CA TRP A 68 11.68 -3.14 -20.00
C TRP A 68 11.20 -2.88 -21.43
N SER A 69 11.81 -3.56 -22.41
CA SER A 69 11.45 -3.41 -23.82
C SER A 69 10.01 -3.85 -24.10
N ASN A 70 9.55 -4.93 -23.44
CA ASN A 70 8.19 -5.41 -23.56
C ASN A 70 7.18 -4.39 -22.98
N ALA A 71 7.39 -3.94 -21.75
CA ALA A 71 6.57 -2.93 -21.10
C ALA A 71 6.50 -1.64 -21.92
N ARG A 72 7.65 -1.15 -22.41
CA ARG A 72 7.74 0.06 -23.24
C ARG A 72 6.94 -0.09 -24.54
N ASN A 73 6.98 -1.24 -25.20
CA ASN A 73 6.25 -1.48 -26.44
C ASN A 73 4.73 -1.63 -26.22
N GLN A 74 4.30 -2.07 -25.03
CA GLN A 74 2.87 -2.24 -24.73
C GLN A 74 2.21 -0.96 -24.18
N LEU A 75 2.96 -0.11 -23.46
CA LEU A 75 2.45 1.09 -22.82
C LEU A 75 2.39 2.29 -23.79
N PRO A 76 1.36 3.16 -23.69
CA PRO A 76 1.32 4.44 -24.39
C PRO A 76 2.60 5.26 -24.22
N GLU A 77 3.05 5.93 -25.28
CA GLU A 77 4.35 6.63 -25.34
C GLU A 77 4.55 7.65 -24.20
N HIS A 78 3.48 8.35 -23.78
CA HIS A 78 3.53 9.36 -22.72
C HIS A 78 3.67 8.79 -21.29
N ILE A 79 3.48 7.49 -21.09
CA ILE A 79 3.73 6.85 -19.80
C ILE A 79 5.24 6.63 -19.66
N ARG A 80 5.87 7.10 -18.58
CA ARG A 80 7.31 6.90 -18.36
C ARG A 80 7.59 5.45 -18.00
N VAL A 81 8.62 4.83 -18.60
CA VAL A 81 9.05 3.47 -18.24
C VAL A 81 10.49 3.50 -17.74
N VAL A 82 10.70 2.99 -16.54
CA VAL A 82 12.01 2.99 -15.86
C VAL A 82 12.45 1.55 -15.62
N GLU A 83 13.72 1.25 -15.90
CA GLU A 83 14.29 -0.04 -15.54
C GLU A 83 14.55 -0.11 -14.03
N MET A 84 13.99 -1.11 -13.35
CA MET A 84 14.13 -1.31 -11.91
C MET A 84 13.93 -2.77 -11.55
N SER A 85 14.92 -3.38 -10.87
CA SER A 85 14.75 -4.70 -10.24
C SER A 85 13.80 -4.62 -9.04
N MET A 86 12.88 -5.58 -8.98
CA MET A 86 11.89 -5.86 -7.91
C MET A 86 11.58 -7.37 -7.94
N ASN A 87 11.06 -7.95 -6.86
CA ASN A 87 10.68 -9.38 -6.83
C ASN A 87 9.21 -9.57 -7.24
N ASP A 88 8.32 -8.62 -6.93
CA ASP A 88 6.97 -8.53 -7.51
C ASP A 88 6.52 -7.06 -7.68
N SER A 89 5.32 -6.86 -8.21
CA SER A 89 4.83 -5.59 -8.77
C SER A 89 3.99 -4.72 -7.82
N TRP A 90 3.98 -5.04 -6.52
CA TRP A 90 3.08 -4.44 -5.51
C TRP A 90 3.62 -3.14 -4.89
N PHE A 91 3.73 -2.10 -5.70
CA PHE A 91 4.31 -0.81 -5.27
C PHE A 91 3.48 -0.04 -4.24
N ARG A 92 2.22 -0.43 -4.03
CA ARG A 92 1.42 0.03 -2.87
C ARG A 92 2.14 -0.31 -1.56
N ASP A 93 2.81 -1.46 -1.51
CA ASP A 93 3.38 -2.02 -0.28
C ASP A 93 4.89 -1.84 -0.19
N THR A 94 5.58 -1.82 -1.33
CA THR A 94 7.05 -1.72 -1.42
C THR A 94 7.54 -0.33 -1.83
N GLY A 95 6.63 0.54 -2.29
CA GLY A 95 6.91 1.92 -2.67
C GLY A 95 7.04 2.85 -1.46
N PRO A 96 7.55 4.08 -1.67
CA PRO A 96 7.68 5.03 -0.58
C PRO A 96 6.30 5.58 -0.20
N THR A 97 6.03 5.73 1.09
CA THR A 97 4.88 6.53 1.54
C THR A 97 5.29 8.00 1.50
N PHE A 98 4.80 8.75 0.51
CA PHE A 98 5.12 10.16 0.38
C PHE A 98 4.49 11.01 1.49
N VAL A 99 5.26 11.97 1.98
CA VAL A 99 4.85 12.94 3.01
C VAL A 99 5.19 14.36 2.57
N VAL A 100 4.37 15.34 2.98
CA VAL A 100 4.46 16.73 2.53
C VAL A 100 4.47 17.74 3.67
N ARG A 101 4.94 18.96 3.41
CA ARG A 101 4.86 20.12 4.34
C ARG A 101 3.86 21.16 3.85
N LYS A 102 2.95 21.66 4.71
CA LYS A 102 1.96 22.70 4.35
C LYS A 102 2.59 24.08 4.11
N ASN A 103 3.70 24.42 4.77
CA ASN A 103 4.33 25.75 4.73
C ASN A 103 5.84 25.64 4.51
N SER A 104 6.35 26.06 3.36
CA SER A 104 7.76 26.44 3.23
C SER A 104 7.81 27.93 2.91
N SER A 105 8.06 28.75 3.93
CA SER A 105 8.53 30.14 3.77
C SER A 105 10.03 30.19 3.47
N SER A 106 10.66 29.03 3.21
CA SER A 106 12.09 28.95 2.94
C SER A 106 12.36 29.10 1.44
N THR A 107 13.30 29.99 1.12
CA THR A 107 13.79 30.26 -0.24
C THR A 107 14.96 29.36 -0.63
N SER A 108 15.25 28.32 0.16
CA SER A 108 16.31 27.35 -0.11
C SER A 108 15.83 26.27 -1.08
N ALA A 109 16.56 26.05 -2.19
CA ALA A 109 16.30 24.96 -3.13
C ALA A 109 16.49 23.55 -2.53
N LEU A 110 16.98 23.44 -1.29
CA LEU A 110 17.17 22.21 -0.53
C LEU A 110 16.04 21.92 0.49
N ASP A 111 15.01 22.77 0.57
CA ASP A 111 13.81 22.57 1.39
C ASP A 111 12.68 21.91 0.59
N GLY A 112 12.86 20.62 0.28
CA GLY A 112 11.85 19.83 -0.41
C GLY A 112 10.50 19.89 0.33
N LYS A 113 9.42 20.22 -0.39
CA LYS A 113 8.05 20.15 0.13
C LYS A 113 7.54 18.72 0.26
N VAL A 114 8.27 17.76 -0.29
CA VAL A 114 7.93 16.34 -0.36
C VAL A 114 9.14 15.53 0.08
N ALA A 115 8.91 14.46 0.83
CA ALA A 115 9.86 13.42 1.17
C ALA A 115 9.14 12.07 1.09
N GLY A 116 9.87 10.96 1.20
CA GLY A 116 9.27 9.63 1.30
C GLY A 116 9.70 8.89 2.55
N ILE A 117 8.77 8.18 3.16
CA ILE A 117 9.05 7.16 4.15
C ILE A 117 9.38 5.87 3.42
N ASP A 118 10.48 5.24 3.81
CA ASP A 118 10.94 3.95 3.31
C ASP A 118 10.79 2.95 4.45
N TRP A 119 9.64 2.27 4.47
CA TRP A 119 9.33 1.22 5.44
C TRP A 119 10.14 -0.04 5.14
N ASN A 120 10.36 -0.86 6.16
CA ASN A 120 10.90 -2.19 5.92
C ASN A 120 9.79 -3.09 5.35
N PHE A 121 10.17 -4.09 4.55
CA PHE A 121 9.24 -5.00 3.90
C PHE A 121 9.70 -6.45 4.06
N ASN A 122 8.76 -7.39 4.21
CA ASN A 122 9.09 -8.79 4.42
C ASN A 122 8.24 -9.78 3.62
N SER A 123 7.67 -9.38 2.48
CA SER A 123 6.73 -10.23 1.73
C SER A 123 5.50 -10.61 2.55
N TRP A 124 4.93 -9.66 3.31
CA TRP A 124 3.72 -9.84 4.12
C TRP A 124 3.76 -11.01 5.12
N GLY A 125 4.93 -11.37 5.64
CA GLY A 125 5.03 -12.42 6.65
C GLY A 125 6.37 -13.12 6.81
N GLY A 126 7.39 -12.67 6.08
CA GLY A 126 8.74 -13.21 6.16
C GLY A 126 8.85 -14.59 5.52
N ILE A 127 9.88 -15.34 5.93
CA ILE A 127 10.24 -16.63 5.31
C ILE A 127 9.16 -17.70 5.53
N GLU A 128 8.49 -17.68 6.69
CA GLU A 128 7.57 -18.75 7.10
C GLU A 128 6.13 -18.53 6.61
N HIS A 129 5.70 -17.27 6.52
CA HIS A 129 4.30 -16.92 6.27
C HIS A 129 4.10 -15.92 5.14
N GLY A 130 5.19 -15.45 4.52
CA GLY A 130 5.10 -14.50 3.43
C GLY A 130 4.75 -15.13 2.09
N CYS A 131 4.37 -14.29 1.13
CA CYS A 131 3.95 -14.72 -0.20
C CYS A 131 5.11 -15.26 -1.05
N TYR A 132 6.35 -14.91 -0.71
CA TYR A 132 7.55 -15.41 -1.37
C TYR A 132 8.81 -15.29 -0.51
N GLN A 133 9.80 -16.16 -0.76
CA GLN A 133 10.98 -16.30 0.10
C GLN A 133 12.07 -15.25 -0.13
N ASP A 134 12.16 -14.65 -1.33
CA ASP A 134 13.12 -13.60 -1.65
C ASP A 134 12.41 -12.31 -2.05
N TRP A 135 12.57 -11.28 -1.21
CA TRP A 135 12.08 -9.91 -1.40
C TRP A 135 13.23 -8.89 -1.37
N GLY A 136 14.48 -9.34 -1.61
CA GLY A 136 15.67 -8.50 -1.49
C GLY A 136 15.68 -7.30 -2.44
N HIS A 137 15.07 -7.42 -3.62
CA HIS A 137 14.91 -6.29 -4.54
C HIS A 137 13.76 -5.36 -4.14
N ASP A 138 12.70 -5.87 -3.54
CA ASP A 138 11.57 -5.06 -3.06
C ASP A 138 11.96 -4.09 -1.96
N LEU A 139 12.90 -4.48 -1.08
CA LEU A 139 13.52 -3.62 -0.05
C LEU A 139 14.20 -2.37 -0.61
N HIS A 140 14.37 -2.27 -1.92
CA HIS A 140 15.03 -1.15 -2.57
C HIS A 140 14.09 -0.32 -3.44
N VAL A 141 12.83 -0.73 -3.62
CA VAL A 141 11.87 -0.03 -4.49
C VAL A 141 11.64 1.39 -4.01
N ALA A 142 11.25 1.58 -2.74
CA ALA A 142 11.04 2.90 -2.14
C ALA A 142 12.27 3.80 -2.29
N ARG A 143 13.45 3.32 -1.89
CA ARG A 143 14.71 4.06 -2.03
C ARG A 143 14.99 4.47 -3.47
N LYS A 144 14.87 3.55 -4.44
CA LYS A 144 15.17 3.85 -5.85
C LYS A 144 14.20 4.89 -6.42
N ILE A 145 12.91 4.79 -6.10
CA ILE A 145 11.91 5.81 -6.50
C ILE A 145 12.31 7.18 -5.95
N LEU A 146 12.67 7.26 -4.68
CA LEU A 146 13.08 8.54 -4.06
C LEU A 146 14.38 9.08 -4.65
N GLU A 147 15.34 8.24 -5.02
CA GLU A 147 16.59 8.66 -5.68
C GLU A 147 16.33 9.19 -7.11
N ILE A 148 15.45 8.53 -7.89
CA ILE A 148 15.05 8.99 -9.23
C ILE A 148 14.41 10.38 -9.16
N GLU A 149 13.53 10.58 -8.19
CA GLU A 149 12.82 11.86 -7.99
C GLU A 149 13.65 12.88 -7.20
N LYS A 150 14.86 12.51 -6.74
CA LYS A 150 15.78 13.34 -5.94
C LYS A 150 15.13 13.86 -4.66
N LEU A 151 14.31 13.03 -4.01
CA LEU A 151 13.59 13.36 -2.79
C LEU A 151 14.33 12.91 -1.53
N PRO A 152 14.17 13.61 -0.40
CA PRO A 152 14.64 13.14 0.89
C PRO A 152 13.92 11.84 1.32
N ARG A 153 14.65 10.99 2.04
CA ARG A 153 14.19 9.67 2.51
C ARG A 153 14.20 9.62 4.03
N PHE A 154 13.11 9.17 4.63
CA PHE A 154 13.02 8.77 6.03
C PHE A 154 13.06 7.24 6.11
N PRO A 155 14.24 6.63 6.33
CA PRO A 155 14.33 5.18 6.47
C PRO A 155 13.66 4.72 7.78
N GLN A 156 13.04 3.55 7.74
CA GLN A 156 12.39 2.91 8.88
C GLN A 156 12.66 1.39 8.88
N SER A 157 12.86 0.81 10.06
CA SER A 157 13.09 -0.62 10.26
C SER A 157 11.83 -1.42 10.59
N VAL A 158 10.76 -0.74 11.04
CA VAL A 158 9.43 -1.35 11.24
C VAL A 158 8.93 -1.90 9.91
N ILE A 159 8.44 -3.15 9.96
CA ILE A 159 7.80 -3.79 8.81
C ILE A 159 6.40 -3.19 8.68
N LEU A 160 6.14 -2.49 7.59
CA LEU A 160 4.84 -1.89 7.31
C LEU A 160 4.66 -1.73 5.81
N GLU A 161 3.50 -2.15 5.33
CA GLU A 161 3.10 -2.03 3.94
C GLU A 161 2.13 -0.86 3.75
N GLY A 162 2.26 -0.09 2.66
CA GLY A 162 1.38 1.06 2.42
C GLY A 162 -0.11 0.72 2.33
N GLY A 163 -0.48 -0.49 1.87
CA GLY A 163 -1.87 -0.96 1.85
C GLY A 163 -2.45 -1.29 3.23
N SER A 164 -1.61 -1.40 4.26
CA SER A 164 -2.02 -1.67 5.64
C SER A 164 -2.51 -0.42 6.40
N ILE A 165 -2.39 0.77 5.79
CA ILE A 165 -2.75 2.06 6.38
C ILE A 165 -3.55 2.94 5.42
N HIS A 166 -4.45 3.78 5.93
CA HIS A 166 -5.13 4.80 5.14
C HIS A 166 -5.34 6.08 5.94
N VAL A 167 -4.92 7.25 5.43
CA VAL A 167 -5.00 8.53 6.16
C VAL A 167 -6.03 9.50 5.57
N ASP A 168 -6.49 10.44 6.39
CA ASP A 168 -7.44 11.50 6.01
C ASP A 168 -6.79 12.86 5.69
N GLY A 169 -5.46 12.98 5.79
CA GLY A 169 -4.72 14.24 5.61
C GLY A 169 -4.93 15.29 6.72
N GLU A 170 -5.72 14.98 7.75
CA GLU A 170 -6.06 15.87 8.86
C GLU A 170 -5.76 15.27 10.25
N GLY A 171 -5.00 14.18 10.24
CA GLY A 171 -4.38 13.61 11.42
C GLY A 171 -5.01 12.31 11.91
N THR A 172 -5.81 11.65 11.07
CA THR A 172 -6.43 10.35 11.36
C THR A 172 -5.89 9.29 10.42
N CYS A 173 -5.58 8.11 10.95
CA CYS A 173 -5.24 6.92 10.19
C CYS A 173 -6.22 5.78 10.51
N LEU A 174 -6.60 5.02 9.49
CA LEU A 174 -7.25 3.72 9.59
C LEU A 174 -6.22 2.62 9.38
N THR A 175 -6.33 1.55 10.16
CA THR A 175 -5.55 0.32 9.99
C THR A 175 -6.32 -0.86 10.60
N THR A 176 -5.81 -2.08 10.44
CA THR A 176 -6.37 -3.30 11.05
C THR A 176 -5.45 -3.86 12.12
N GLU A 177 -6.05 -4.40 13.19
CA GLU A 177 -5.32 -5.16 14.21
C GLU A 177 -4.81 -6.49 13.65
N GLU A 178 -5.62 -7.18 12.84
CA GLU A 178 -5.29 -8.45 12.18
C GLU A 178 -3.97 -8.39 11.38
N CYS A 179 -3.68 -7.25 10.74
CA CYS A 179 -2.45 -7.05 9.99
C CYS A 179 -1.30 -6.57 10.90
N LEU A 180 -1.41 -5.37 11.47
CA LEU A 180 -0.25 -4.73 12.11
C LEU A 180 0.16 -5.38 13.44
N LEU A 181 -0.75 -6.10 14.10
CA LEU A 181 -0.44 -6.88 15.32
C LEU A 181 -0.14 -8.35 15.02
N ASN A 182 -0.09 -8.74 13.74
CA ASN A 182 0.31 -10.08 13.37
C ASN A 182 1.76 -10.34 13.80
N LYS A 183 2.00 -11.55 14.32
CA LYS A 183 3.33 -11.98 14.79
C LYS A 183 4.36 -12.04 13.65
N ASN A 184 3.91 -12.14 12.41
CA ASN A 184 4.77 -12.17 11.23
C ASN A 184 5.19 -10.76 10.75
N ARG A 185 4.70 -9.68 11.39
CA ARG A 185 5.16 -8.30 11.18
C ARG A 185 6.16 -7.92 12.26
N ASN A 186 5.68 -7.27 13.33
CA ASN A 186 6.53 -6.68 14.37
C ASN A 186 6.24 -7.33 15.75
N PRO A 187 6.54 -8.63 15.95
CA PRO A 187 6.15 -9.36 17.18
C PRO A 187 6.80 -8.83 18.46
N HIS A 188 7.83 -8.00 18.32
CA HIS A 188 8.56 -7.36 19.41
C HIS A 188 7.98 -6.00 19.81
N LEU A 189 6.99 -5.48 19.07
CA LEU A 189 6.32 -4.22 19.36
C LEU A 189 4.92 -4.47 19.92
N THR A 190 4.56 -3.67 20.91
CA THR A 190 3.19 -3.58 21.43
C THR A 190 2.33 -2.70 20.52
N LYS A 191 1.01 -2.85 20.59
CA LYS A 191 0.06 -1.98 19.89
C LYS A 191 0.34 -0.49 20.14
N ALA A 192 0.66 -0.10 21.37
CA ALA A 192 0.97 1.28 21.72
C ALA A 192 2.25 1.80 21.03
N GLN A 193 3.28 0.95 20.91
CA GLN A 193 4.50 1.31 20.20
C GLN A 193 4.28 1.46 18.70
N ILE A 194 3.44 0.61 18.09
CA ILE A 194 3.06 0.74 16.68
C ILE A 194 2.26 2.04 16.48
N ASP A 195 1.32 2.35 17.37
CA ASP A 195 0.56 3.60 17.37
C ASP A 195 1.47 4.83 17.43
N ASP A 196 2.51 4.82 18.28
CA ASP A 196 3.51 5.88 18.36
C ASP A 196 4.34 6.02 17.07
N VAL A 197 4.73 4.91 16.44
CA VAL A 197 5.44 4.91 15.14
C VAL A 197 4.56 5.54 14.06
N LEU A 198 3.29 5.13 13.95
CA LEU A 198 2.34 5.67 12.98
C LEU A 198 2.17 7.19 13.17
N LYS A 199 1.99 7.67 14.41
CA LYS A 199 1.92 9.11 14.72
C LYS A 199 3.19 9.87 14.32
N ALA A 200 4.36 9.30 14.63
CA ALA A 200 5.64 9.95 14.37
C ALA A 200 6.01 10.02 12.88
N TYR A 201 5.56 9.06 12.08
CA TYR A 201 5.91 8.98 10.66
C TYR A 201 4.82 9.50 9.73
N LEU A 202 3.54 9.32 10.05
CA LEU A 202 2.45 9.76 9.19
C LEU A 202 1.99 11.20 9.47
N GLY A 203 2.48 11.85 10.53
CA GLY A 203 2.00 13.19 10.93
C GLY A 203 0.58 13.19 11.48
N ILE A 204 0.13 12.06 12.02
CA ILE A 204 -1.22 11.87 12.56
C ILE A 204 -1.27 12.03 14.09
N LYS A 205 -2.48 12.17 14.62
CA LYS A 205 -2.78 12.27 16.05
C LYS A 205 -3.61 11.10 16.57
N LYS A 206 -4.38 10.45 15.68
CA LYS A 206 -5.31 9.38 16.04
C LYS A 206 -5.21 8.23 15.06
N VAL A 207 -5.16 7.01 15.58
CA VAL A 207 -5.33 5.78 14.81
C VAL A 207 -6.67 5.16 15.19
N ILE A 208 -7.47 4.83 14.19
CA ILE A 208 -8.69 4.03 14.31
C ILE A 208 -8.31 2.60 13.90
N TRP A 209 -8.34 1.71 14.88
CA TRP A 209 -7.98 0.30 14.71
C TRP A 209 -9.24 -0.52 14.44
N LEU A 210 -9.41 -1.02 13.21
CA LEU A 210 -10.44 -2.01 12.91
C LEU A 210 -9.94 -3.40 13.34
N PRO A 211 -10.77 -4.26 13.94
CA PRO A 211 -10.25 -5.53 14.47
C PRO A 211 -9.72 -6.48 13.39
N ARG A 212 -10.36 -6.48 12.23
CA ARG A 212 -10.16 -7.44 11.14
C ARG A 212 -10.20 -6.77 9.78
N GLY A 213 -9.50 -7.32 8.80
CA GLY A 213 -9.56 -6.96 7.39
C GLY A 213 -10.64 -7.75 6.63
N LEU A 214 -10.58 -7.71 5.30
CA LEU A 214 -11.47 -8.46 4.42
C LEU A 214 -11.31 -9.97 4.64
N TYR A 215 -12.41 -10.73 4.58
CA TYR A 215 -12.39 -12.18 4.67
C TYR A 215 -11.61 -12.78 3.51
N GLY A 216 -10.77 -13.79 3.80
CA GLY A 216 -9.96 -14.50 2.82
C GLY A 216 -8.66 -13.80 2.41
N ASP A 217 -8.35 -12.65 3.00
CA ASP A 217 -7.09 -11.94 2.81
C ASP A 217 -5.98 -12.53 3.70
N ASP A 218 -5.61 -13.76 3.37
CA ASP A 218 -4.53 -14.49 4.07
C ASP A 218 -3.14 -14.02 3.63
N ASP A 219 -3.03 -13.48 2.41
CA ASP A 219 -1.77 -13.00 1.83
C ASP A 219 -1.23 -11.79 2.59
N THR A 220 -2.08 -10.78 2.82
CA THR A 220 -1.65 -9.53 3.46
C THR A 220 -2.01 -9.47 4.95
N ASN A 221 -2.70 -10.50 5.44
CA ASN A 221 -3.25 -10.62 6.79
C ASN A 221 -4.27 -9.53 7.10
N GLY A 222 -5.17 -9.27 6.15
CA GLY A 222 -6.28 -8.35 6.33
C GLY A 222 -5.86 -6.88 6.23
N HIS A 223 -5.27 -6.47 5.11
CA HIS A 223 -4.98 -5.07 4.85
C HIS A 223 -6.24 -4.19 4.92
N ILE A 224 -6.06 -2.92 5.31
CA ILE A 224 -7.16 -1.98 5.46
C ILE A 224 -7.68 -1.51 4.11
N ASP A 225 -6.85 -1.43 3.07
CA ASP A 225 -7.24 -0.93 1.75
C ASP A 225 -8.26 -1.83 1.02
N ASN A 226 -8.32 -3.12 1.36
CA ASN A 226 -9.37 -4.05 0.91
C ASN A 226 -10.70 -3.88 1.67
N LEU A 227 -10.68 -3.26 2.85
CA LEU A 227 -11.83 -3.16 3.74
C LEU A 227 -12.42 -1.75 3.83
N CYS A 228 -11.60 -0.73 4.05
CA CYS A 228 -12.06 0.61 4.37
C CYS A 228 -11.06 1.69 3.94
N CYS A 229 -11.55 2.76 3.32
CA CYS A 229 -10.73 3.89 2.89
C CYS A 229 -11.39 5.23 3.21
N PHE A 230 -10.59 6.28 3.40
CA PHE A 230 -11.12 7.66 3.45
C PHE A 230 -11.37 8.17 2.03
N VAL A 231 -12.59 8.64 1.75
CA VAL A 231 -12.89 9.33 0.48
C VAL A 231 -12.73 10.84 0.56
N LYS A 232 -12.81 11.38 1.78
CA LYS A 232 -12.51 12.76 2.18
C LYS A 232 -12.44 12.80 3.71
N PRO A 233 -11.99 13.89 4.35
CA PRO A 233 -11.92 13.95 5.81
C PRO A 233 -13.28 13.69 6.47
N GLY A 234 -13.30 12.80 7.46
CA GLY A 234 -14.50 12.38 8.19
C GLY A 234 -15.47 11.46 7.43
N VAL A 235 -15.17 11.04 6.20
CA VAL A 235 -16.03 10.15 5.40
C VAL A 235 -15.24 8.96 4.87
N VAL A 236 -15.75 7.75 5.12
CA VAL A 236 -15.12 6.50 4.71
C VAL A 236 -16.02 5.70 3.78
N MET A 237 -15.41 4.91 2.90
CA MET A 237 -16.08 3.81 2.20
C MET A 237 -15.69 2.50 2.88
N LEU A 238 -16.67 1.65 3.17
CA LEU A 238 -16.51 0.37 3.85
C LEU A 238 -17.05 -0.76 2.97
N SER A 239 -16.22 -1.76 2.68
CA SER A 239 -16.60 -3.02 2.03
C SER A 239 -17.73 -3.69 2.82
N TRP A 240 -18.83 -3.98 2.14
CA TRP A 240 -20.10 -4.37 2.75
C TRP A 240 -20.79 -5.48 1.96
N THR A 241 -21.53 -6.32 2.67
CA THR A 241 -22.51 -7.26 2.12
C THR A 241 -23.76 -7.22 3.00
N ASP A 242 -24.94 -7.37 2.40
CA ASP A 242 -26.20 -7.50 3.15
C ASP A 242 -26.57 -8.98 3.40
N ASP A 243 -25.80 -9.92 2.84
CA ASP A 243 -25.99 -11.35 3.07
C ASP A 243 -25.38 -11.76 4.42
N GLU A 244 -26.23 -11.96 5.43
CA GLU A 244 -25.80 -12.35 6.78
C GLU A 244 -25.15 -13.74 6.85
N THR A 245 -25.24 -14.53 5.77
CA THR A 245 -24.58 -15.85 5.69
C THR A 245 -23.19 -15.78 5.07
N ASP A 246 -22.83 -14.65 4.47
CA ASP A 246 -21.49 -14.42 3.93
C ASP A 246 -20.50 -14.22 5.09
N PRO A 247 -19.34 -14.92 5.11
CA PRO A 247 -18.35 -14.77 6.17
C PRO A 247 -17.75 -13.34 6.29
N GLN A 248 -17.89 -12.50 5.27
CA GLN A 248 -17.56 -11.09 5.34
C GLN A 248 -18.54 -10.28 6.20
N TYR A 249 -19.80 -10.69 6.33
CA TYR A 249 -20.84 -9.91 7.00
C TYR A 249 -20.42 -9.52 8.42
N ASP A 250 -19.99 -10.49 9.23
CA ASP A 250 -19.58 -10.25 10.61
C ASP A 250 -18.38 -9.30 10.72
N ARG A 251 -17.43 -9.38 9.77
CA ARG A 251 -16.26 -8.49 9.69
C ARG A 251 -16.69 -7.05 9.34
N SER A 252 -17.61 -6.90 8.38
CA SER A 252 -18.16 -5.60 7.99
C SER A 252 -19.01 -4.96 9.10
N VAL A 253 -19.82 -5.73 9.82
CA VAL A 253 -20.63 -5.25 10.96
C VAL A 253 -19.72 -4.79 12.11
N GLU A 254 -18.66 -5.54 12.42
CA GLU A 254 -17.69 -5.17 13.44
C GLU A 254 -16.98 -3.85 13.09
N ALA A 255 -16.46 -3.74 11.85
CA ALA A 255 -15.86 -2.51 11.36
C ALA A 255 -16.84 -1.32 11.40
N PHE A 256 -18.08 -1.51 10.95
CA PHE A 256 -19.13 -0.50 11.00
C PHE A 256 -19.41 -0.02 12.43
N SER A 257 -19.45 -0.96 13.38
CA SER A 257 -19.65 -0.65 14.81
C SER A 257 -18.51 0.20 15.36
N VAL A 258 -17.24 -0.14 15.08
CA VAL A 258 -16.08 0.66 15.50
C VAL A 258 -16.15 2.07 14.91
N LEU A 259 -16.39 2.17 13.60
CA LEU A 259 -16.44 3.45 12.88
C LEU A 259 -17.60 4.34 13.38
N SER A 260 -18.76 3.76 13.65
CA SER A 260 -19.95 4.49 14.12
C SER A 260 -19.80 5.03 15.55
N ASN A 261 -18.96 4.37 16.36
CA ASN A 261 -18.74 4.71 17.77
C ASN A 261 -17.43 5.47 18.02
N THR A 262 -16.74 5.89 16.96
CA THR A 262 -15.51 6.69 17.06
C THR A 262 -15.65 8.03 16.34
N THR A 263 -14.72 8.91 16.63
CA THR A 263 -14.52 10.18 15.91
C THR A 263 -13.17 10.18 15.23
N ASP A 264 -12.96 11.09 14.30
CA ASP A 264 -11.62 11.34 13.77
C ASP A 264 -10.77 12.22 14.70
N ALA A 265 -9.56 12.58 14.28
CA ALA A 265 -8.63 13.40 15.06
C ALA A 265 -9.12 14.83 15.34
N LEU A 266 -10.11 15.33 14.59
CA LEU A 266 -10.72 16.64 14.78
C LEU A 266 -12.08 16.56 15.49
N GLY A 267 -12.48 15.36 15.95
CA GLY A 267 -13.70 15.15 16.70
C GLY A 267 -14.96 15.02 15.85
N ARG A 268 -14.84 14.87 14.52
CA ARG A 268 -16.00 14.62 13.66
C ARG A 268 -16.44 13.16 13.80
N SER A 269 -17.75 12.93 13.82
CA SER A 269 -18.30 11.58 13.64
C SER A 269 -17.98 11.08 12.23
N ILE A 270 -17.68 9.79 12.11
CA ILE A 270 -17.36 9.19 10.81
C ILE A 270 -18.65 8.92 10.04
N GLN A 271 -18.76 9.49 8.84
CA GLN A 271 -19.79 9.10 7.88
C GLN A 271 -19.33 7.86 7.12
N ILE A 272 -20.15 6.81 7.11
CA ILE A 272 -19.81 5.52 6.49
C ILE A 272 -20.65 5.33 5.22
N ILE A 273 -19.98 5.18 4.08
CA ILE A 273 -20.57 4.79 2.80
C ILE A 273 -20.33 3.29 2.64
N LYS A 274 -21.41 2.50 2.54
CA LYS A 274 -21.30 1.06 2.27
C LYS A 274 -21.01 0.84 0.79
N LEU A 275 -19.96 0.10 0.47
CA LEU A 275 -19.63 -0.36 -0.87
C LEU A 275 -19.85 -1.87 -0.96
N HIS A 276 -20.83 -2.29 -1.76
CA HIS A 276 -21.12 -3.71 -1.92
C HIS A 276 -19.98 -4.44 -2.62
N ILE A 277 -19.46 -5.48 -1.97
CA ILE A 277 -18.46 -6.36 -2.54
C ILE A 277 -19.10 -7.33 -3.54
N PRO A 278 -18.36 -7.81 -4.55
CA PRO A 278 -18.82 -8.95 -5.35
C PRO A 278 -18.96 -10.19 -4.47
N GLY A 279 -19.80 -11.14 -4.90
CA GLY A 279 -19.79 -12.48 -4.33
C GLY A 279 -18.43 -13.19 -4.55
N PRO A 280 -18.23 -14.37 -3.94
CA PRO A 280 -16.96 -15.08 -4.01
C PRO A 280 -16.58 -15.39 -5.46
N LEU A 281 -15.30 -15.12 -5.79
CA LEU A 281 -14.69 -15.45 -7.06
C LEU A 281 -13.77 -16.64 -6.87
N TYR A 282 -13.86 -17.61 -7.77
CA TYR A 282 -13.03 -18.82 -7.74
C TYR A 282 -12.17 -18.87 -8.99
N MET A 283 -10.90 -19.28 -8.83
CA MET A 283 -10.04 -19.59 -9.96
C MET A 283 -10.49 -20.90 -10.62
N THR A 284 -10.42 -20.95 -11.95
CA THR A 284 -10.62 -22.19 -12.71
C THR A 284 -9.36 -23.07 -12.68
N ASP A 285 -9.50 -24.37 -12.98
CA ASP A 285 -8.35 -25.28 -13.11
C ASP A 285 -7.35 -24.79 -14.17
N GLU A 286 -7.83 -24.20 -15.27
CA GLU A 286 -6.97 -23.62 -16.30
C GLU A 286 -6.14 -22.45 -15.76
N GLU A 287 -6.75 -21.59 -14.94
CA GLU A 287 -6.06 -20.45 -14.34
C GLU A 287 -5.02 -20.89 -13.31
N ALA A 288 -5.36 -21.88 -12.47
CA ALA A 288 -4.45 -22.46 -11.50
C ALA A 288 -3.25 -23.13 -12.17
N ASN A 289 -3.49 -23.95 -13.22
CA ASN A 289 -2.43 -24.63 -13.96
C ASN A 289 -1.51 -23.69 -14.76
N GLY A 290 -1.91 -22.44 -14.96
CA GLY A 290 -1.09 -21.43 -15.61
C GLY A 290 -0.01 -20.83 -14.69
N VAL A 291 -0.08 -21.05 -13.38
CA VAL A 291 0.90 -20.58 -12.40
C VAL A 291 2.00 -21.62 -12.22
N LEU A 292 3.27 -21.19 -12.29
CA LEU A 292 4.40 -22.11 -12.13
C LEU A 292 4.67 -22.38 -10.65
N MET A 293 4.44 -23.62 -10.22
CA MET A 293 4.84 -24.02 -8.87
C MET A 293 6.37 -24.01 -8.75
N VAL A 294 6.89 -23.20 -7.83
CA VAL A 294 8.31 -23.27 -7.45
C VAL A 294 8.44 -24.38 -6.42
N GLU A 295 9.12 -25.48 -6.78
CA GLU A 295 9.54 -26.47 -5.80
C GLU A 295 10.64 -25.85 -4.92
N PHE A 296 10.24 -25.35 -3.75
CA PHE A 296 11.20 -24.96 -2.73
C PHE A 296 11.76 -26.23 -2.10
N ASN A 297 12.97 -26.62 -2.52
CA ASN A 297 13.75 -27.61 -1.80
C ASN A 297 13.93 -27.11 -0.36
N LYS A 298 13.22 -27.72 0.59
CA LYS A 298 13.47 -27.52 2.03
C LYS A 298 14.92 -27.95 2.29
N LEU A 299 15.80 -26.99 2.53
CA LEU A 299 17.15 -27.22 3.07
C LEU A 299 17.06 -27.78 4.49
#